data_AF-A0A161U850-F1
#
_entry.id   AF-A0A161U850-F1
#
_cell.length_a   1.000
_cell.length_b   1.000
_cell.length_c   1.000
_cell.angle_alpha   90.00
_cell.angle_beta   90.00
_cell.angle_gamma   90.00
#
_symmetry.space_group_name_H-M   'P 1'
#
loop_
_entity.id
_entity.type
_entity.pdbx_description
1 polymer ?
#
loop_
_entity_poly.entity_id
_entity_poly.type
_entity_poly.pdbx_seq_one_letter_code
_entity_poly.pdbx_strand_id
1 'polypeptide(L)'
;MPILSIEPTPSPNTMKINLDTSLPKDVRETFNREQAGQLADPQLRQLLAIDGVKSLYRAADFIALDRTAKGDWQHILAEVRDILGVTSSSAAQNQTDAAAQKPASPDSPAETTDATFGEVKVLLQHFRGIPLQVRVTNGAEERRAALPQRFSDAAIRGAAAAPNLIKERSLDDWDTRYGELQDVLDEVVQELDAAYSDEQLERLIAQAEQGPAEGDVKELAASGRTTLSYEETERKLQDPDWKQRYAALEQIKPSDETLPLLLKGLEDERSTVRRLATVYLGDLKEPHVLPYLYRALRDSSSSVRRTAGDTLSDIGDPAAQDAMIGALQDSNKLVRWRAARFLYEVGDEGAIQALRAAQDDPEFEVRMQVRMALERIEGGQAAVGSVWQQMARRNENV
;
A
#
# COMPACT_ATOMS: atom_id res chain seq x y z
N MET A 1 -26.12 5.22 -16.43
CA MET A 1 -25.74 4.35 -15.30
C MET A 1 -25.53 5.24 -14.08
N PRO A 2 -26.59 5.68 -13.38
CA PRO A 2 -26.45 6.55 -12.21
C PRO A 2 -25.66 5.89 -11.08
N ILE A 3 -24.96 6.74 -10.32
CA ILE A 3 -24.15 6.36 -9.18
C ILE A 3 -25.07 6.03 -8.01
N LEU A 4 -24.88 4.84 -7.42
CA LEU A 4 -25.48 4.45 -6.16
C LEU A 4 -24.63 4.91 -4.97
N SER A 5 -23.33 4.65 -5.02
CA SER A 5 -22.37 5.05 -3.99
C SER A 5 -20.95 5.09 -4.55
N ILE A 6 -20.07 5.80 -3.86
CA ILE A 6 -18.63 5.80 -4.12
C ILE A 6 -17.97 5.29 -2.85
N GLU A 7 -17.09 4.30 -2.99
CA GLU A 7 -16.44 3.60 -1.89
C GLU A 7 -14.91 3.69 -2.07
N PRO A 8 -14.16 3.83 -0.97
CA PRO A 8 -12.71 3.82 -1.03
C PRO A 8 -12.20 2.40 -1.25
N THR A 9 -11.01 2.27 -1.81
CA THR A 9 -10.32 0.97 -1.93
C THR A 9 -9.11 0.92 -0.99
N PRO A 10 -8.40 -0.23 -0.86
CA PRO A 10 -7.11 -0.26 -0.16
C PRO A 10 -6.05 0.65 -0.78
N SER A 11 -6.15 0.93 -2.09
CA SER A 11 -5.31 1.93 -2.73
C SER A 11 -5.97 3.31 -2.62
N PRO A 12 -5.25 4.33 -2.15
CA PRO A 12 -5.74 5.71 -2.18
C PRO A 12 -5.83 6.28 -3.60
N ASN A 13 -5.35 5.56 -4.62
CA ASN A 13 -5.35 6.00 -6.02
C ASN A 13 -6.44 5.32 -6.86
N THR A 14 -7.28 4.50 -6.24
CA THR A 14 -8.42 3.87 -6.89
C THR A 14 -9.68 4.12 -6.08
N MET A 15 -10.74 4.55 -6.77
CA MET A 15 -12.09 4.71 -6.20
C MET A 15 -13.05 3.73 -6.85
N LYS A 16 -13.89 3.08 -6.03
CA LYS A 16 -14.94 2.19 -6.51
C LYS A 16 -16.26 2.96 -6.61
N ILE A 17 -16.82 3.03 -7.80
CA ILE A 17 -18.08 3.71 -8.10
C ILE A 17 -19.12 2.61 -8.34
N ASN A 18 -20.05 2.43 -7.41
CA ASN A 18 -21.15 1.49 -7.55
C ASN A 18 -22.28 2.12 -8.37
N LEU A 19 -22.86 1.34 -9.27
CA LEU A 19 -23.82 1.76 -10.27
C LEU A 19 -25.12 0.96 -10.12
N ASP A 20 -26.22 1.52 -10.60
CA ASP A 20 -27.52 0.82 -10.66
C ASP A 20 -27.60 -0.27 -11.74
N THR A 21 -26.64 -0.28 -12.66
CA THR A 21 -26.53 -1.24 -13.75
C THR A 21 -25.39 -2.22 -13.52
N SER A 22 -25.66 -3.51 -13.72
CA SER A 22 -24.67 -4.57 -13.62
C SER A 22 -24.31 -5.17 -14.98
N LEU A 23 -23.02 -5.43 -15.20
CA LEU A 23 -22.51 -6.27 -16.28
C LEU A 23 -22.81 -7.76 -16.01
N PRO A 24 -22.89 -8.60 -17.06
CA PRO A 24 -22.93 -10.04 -16.88
C PRO A 24 -21.72 -10.54 -16.06
N LYS A 25 -21.91 -11.60 -15.24
CA LYS A 25 -20.95 -12.06 -14.23
C LYS A 25 -19.53 -12.35 -14.76
N ASP A 26 -19.41 -12.80 -16.00
CA ASP A 26 -18.13 -13.18 -16.62
C ASP A 26 -17.48 -12.06 -17.42
N VAL A 27 -18.13 -10.88 -17.51
CA VAL A 27 -17.62 -9.74 -18.26
C VAL A 27 -16.80 -8.86 -17.32
N ARG A 28 -15.56 -8.63 -17.70
CA ARG A 28 -14.62 -7.72 -17.05
C ARG A 28 -13.92 -6.92 -18.11
N GLU A 29 -13.95 -5.61 -17.96
CA GLU A 29 -13.40 -4.71 -18.96
C GLU A 29 -12.38 -3.79 -18.29
N THR A 30 -11.24 -3.57 -18.93
CA THR A 30 -10.24 -2.61 -18.47
C THR A 30 -9.91 -1.70 -19.63
N PHE A 31 -9.94 -0.41 -19.38
CA PHE A 31 -9.66 0.59 -20.40
C PHE A 31 -8.68 1.61 -19.85
N ASN A 32 -7.71 1.98 -20.68
CA ASN A 32 -6.83 3.11 -20.43
C ASN A 32 -7.19 4.30 -21.33
N ARG A 33 -6.56 5.45 -21.08
CA ARG A 33 -6.82 6.68 -21.84
C ARG A 33 -6.58 6.54 -23.35
N GLU A 34 -5.62 5.71 -23.76
CA GLU A 34 -5.30 5.46 -25.18
C GLU A 34 -6.42 4.69 -25.91
N GLN A 35 -7.13 3.83 -25.18
CA GLN A 35 -8.24 3.03 -25.69
C GLN A 35 -9.57 3.78 -25.68
N ALA A 36 -9.62 5.01 -25.14
CA ALA A 36 -10.86 5.78 -25.01
C ALA A 36 -11.59 5.97 -26.36
N GLY A 37 -10.85 6.16 -27.46
CA GLY A 37 -11.45 6.32 -28.80
C GLY A 37 -12.18 5.08 -29.34
N GLN A 38 -11.92 3.90 -28.75
CA GLN A 38 -12.46 2.61 -29.20
C GLN A 38 -13.72 2.19 -28.43
N LEU A 39 -14.08 2.92 -27.37
CA LEU A 39 -15.22 2.64 -26.51
C LEU A 39 -16.54 3.03 -27.19
N ALA A 40 -17.48 2.09 -27.24
CA ALA A 40 -18.84 2.34 -27.72
C ALA A 40 -19.65 3.20 -26.73
N ASP A 41 -19.40 3.05 -25.42
CA ASP A 41 -20.12 3.75 -24.36
C ASP A 41 -19.64 5.21 -24.24
N PRO A 42 -20.52 6.22 -24.50
CA PRO A 42 -20.16 7.63 -24.35
C PRO A 42 -19.79 8.04 -22.93
N GLN A 43 -20.42 7.45 -21.90
CA GLN A 43 -20.14 7.80 -20.50
C GLN A 43 -18.74 7.33 -20.11
N LEU A 44 -18.35 6.10 -20.47
CA LEU A 44 -16.99 5.59 -20.20
C LEU A 44 -15.91 6.40 -20.93
N ARG A 45 -16.20 6.88 -22.14
CA ARG A 45 -15.31 7.80 -22.86
C ARG A 45 -15.12 9.12 -22.15
N GLN A 46 -16.20 9.69 -21.62
CA GLN A 46 -16.15 10.92 -20.85
C GLN A 46 -15.36 10.71 -19.55
N LEU A 47 -15.56 9.59 -18.85
CA LEU A 47 -14.80 9.27 -17.64
C LEU A 47 -13.28 9.18 -17.88
N LEU A 48 -12.84 8.52 -18.96
CA LEU A 48 -11.42 8.47 -19.32
C LEU A 48 -10.86 9.80 -19.84
N ALA A 49 -11.74 10.73 -20.26
CA ALA A 49 -11.34 12.04 -20.73
C ALA A 49 -11.08 13.02 -19.58
N ILE A 50 -11.69 12.80 -18.40
CA ILE A 50 -11.47 13.59 -17.18
C ILE A 50 -9.98 13.76 -16.92
N ASP A 51 -9.56 14.99 -16.66
CA ASP A 51 -8.15 15.24 -16.37
C ASP A 51 -7.75 14.58 -15.05
N GLY A 52 -6.58 13.93 -15.07
CA GLY A 52 -6.13 13.13 -13.94
C GLY A 52 -6.65 11.70 -13.88
N VAL A 53 -7.56 11.24 -14.76
CA VAL A 53 -7.93 9.80 -14.84
C VAL A 53 -6.92 9.03 -15.68
N LYS A 54 -6.48 7.87 -15.17
CA LYS A 54 -5.49 6.99 -15.81
C LYS A 54 -6.15 5.82 -16.54
N SER A 55 -7.00 5.11 -15.82
CA SER A 55 -7.67 3.89 -16.29
C SER A 55 -8.98 3.71 -15.56
N LEU A 56 -9.85 2.88 -16.13
CA LEU A 56 -11.01 2.36 -15.43
C LEU A 56 -11.12 0.85 -15.66
N TYR A 57 -11.52 0.17 -14.61
CA TYR A 57 -11.89 -1.24 -14.62
C TYR A 57 -13.37 -1.35 -14.32
N ARG A 58 -14.11 -2.14 -15.11
CA ARG A 58 -15.54 -2.35 -14.93
C ARG A 58 -15.82 -3.83 -14.77
N ALA A 59 -16.57 -4.17 -13.72
CA ALA A 59 -17.06 -5.51 -13.49
C ALA A 59 -18.32 -5.46 -12.64
N ALA A 60 -19.24 -6.40 -12.88
CA ALA A 60 -20.52 -6.44 -12.20
C ALA A 60 -21.19 -5.04 -12.22
N ASP A 61 -21.60 -4.56 -11.06
CA ASP A 61 -22.28 -3.28 -10.82
C ASP A 61 -21.35 -2.13 -10.42
N PHE A 62 -20.04 -2.21 -10.70
CA PHE A 62 -19.13 -1.12 -10.33
C PHE A 62 -18.08 -0.78 -11.40
N ILE A 63 -17.55 0.43 -11.28
CA ILE A 63 -16.34 0.90 -11.95
C ILE A 63 -15.28 1.20 -10.89
N ALA A 64 -14.11 0.58 -10.98
CA ALA A 64 -12.92 1.04 -10.28
C ALA A 64 -12.20 2.05 -11.19
N LEU A 65 -12.14 3.30 -10.74
CA LEU A 65 -11.49 4.39 -11.46
C LEU A 65 -10.11 4.61 -10.84
N ASP A 66 -9.07 4.55 -11.67
CA ASP A 66 -7.70 4.85 -11.23
C ASP A 66 -7.32 6.26 -11.66
N ARG A 67 -6.74 7.01 -10.73
CA ARG A 67 -6.15 8.31 -11.06
C ARG A 67 -4.69 8.18 -11.50
N THR A 68 -4.22 9.19 -12.21
CA THR A 68 -2.79 9.41 -12.42
C THR A 68 -2.16 9.94 -11.12
N ALA A 69 -0.83 10.00 -11.07
CA ALA A 69 -0.10 10.59 -9.95
C ALA A 69 -0.50 12.03 -9.65
N LYS A 70 -0.91 12.77 -10.67
CA LYS A 70 -1.30 14.18 -10.57
C LYS A 70 -2.81 14.38 -10.50
N GLY A 71 -3.59 13.28 -10.47
CA GLY A 71 -5.04 13.36 -10.48
C GLY A 71 -5.58 13.87 -9.15
N ASP A 72 -6.31 14.98 -9.21
CA ASP A 72 -7.02 15.50 -8.05
C ASP A 72 -8.37 14.79 -7.90
N TRP A 73 -8.53 14.03 -6.82
CA TRP A 73 -9.78 13.34 -6.53
C TRP A 73 -10.95 14.30 -6.35
N GLN A 74 -10.73 15.52 -5.86
CA GLN A 74 -11.79 16.50 -5.71
C GLN A 74 -12.40 16.85 -7.06
N HIS A 75 -11.55 17.21 -8.02
CA HIS A 75 -11.93 17.48 -9.39
C HIS A 75 -12.53 16.25 -10.08
N ILE A 76 -11.85 15.10 -10.01
CA ILE A 76 -12.29 13.88 -10.70
C ILE A 76 -13.68 13.46 -10.23
N LEU A 77 -13.92 13.42 -8.91
CA LEU A 77 -15.21 12.96 -8.38
C LEU A 77 -16.35 13.95 -8.65
N ALA A 78 -16.05 15.25 -8.81
CA ALA A 78 -17.05 16.22 -9.26
C ALA A 78 -17.50 15.91 -10.70
N GLU A 79 -16.56 15.74 -11.63
CA GLU A 79 -16.87 15.40 -13.02
C GLU A 79 -17.55 14.04 -13.17
N VAL A 80 -17.11 13.02 -12.41
CA VAL A 80 -17.74 11.70 -12.39
C VAL A 80 -19.24 11.79 -12.06
N ARG A 81 -19.60 12.62 -11.07
CA ARG A 81 -21.00 12.83 -10.68
C ARG A 81 -21.80 13.54 -11.77
N ASP A 82 -21.20 14.49 -12.46
CA ASP A 82 -21.83 15.19 -13.58
C ASP A 82 -22.07 14.26 -14.79
N ILE A 83 -21.14 13.35 -15.08
CA ILE A 83 -21.19 12.43 -16.22
C ILE A 83 -22.20 11.29 -15.99
N LEU A 84 -22.17 10.67 -14.81
CA LEU A 84 -22.97 9.48 -14.53
C LEU A 84 -24.36 9.80 -13.96
N GLY A 85 -24.48 10.96 -13.28
CA GLY A 85 -25.69 11.36 -12.55
C GLY A 85 -25.82 10.63 -11.20
N VAL A 86 -26.54 11.23 -10.26
CA VAL A 86 -26.81 10.66 -8.93
C VAL A 86 -28.30 10.33 -8.79
N THR A 87 -28.64 9.13 -8.33
CA THR A 87 -30.03 8.73 -8.11
C THR A 87 -30.62 9.43 -6.87
N SER A 88 -31.85 9.94 -7.00
CA SER A 88 -32.52 10.89 -6.09
C SER A 88 -32.75 10.44 -4.64
N SER A 89 -32.33 9.23 -4.22
CA SER A 89 -32.45 8.78 -2.83
C SER A 89 -31.30 9.25 -1.92
N SER A 90 -30.23 9.84 -2.47
CA SER A 90 -29.15 10.50 -1.72
C SER A 90 -29.28 12.02 -1.66
N ALA A 91 -30.36 12.59 -2.23
CA ALA A 91 -30.59 14.03 -2.30
C ALA A 91 -30.80 14.70 -0.92
N ALA A 92 -30.97 13.92 0.15
CA ALA A 92 -31.02 14.43 1.53
C ALA A 92 -29.62 14.65 2.17
N GLN A 93 -28.53 14.26 1.52
CA GLN A 93 -27.17 14.27 2.10
C GLN A 93 -26.20 15.31 1.51
N ASN A 94 -26.60 16.10 0.49
CA ASN A 94 -25.67 16.93 -0.30
C ASN A 94 -25.93 18.45 -0.25
N GLN A 95 -26.25 19.01 0.92
CA GLN A 95 -26.19 20.47 1.14
C GLN A 95 -25.19 20.82 2.23
N THR A 96 -23.89 20.75 1.95
CA THR A 96 -22.87 21.54 2.68
C THR A 96 -21.64 21.97 1.87
N ASP A 97 -21.51 21.65 0.58
CA ASP A 97 -20.35 22.11 -0.22
C ASP A 97 -20.49 23.53 -0.82
N ALA A 98 -21.50 24.31 -0.43
CA ALA A 98 -21.72 25.68 -0.94
C ALA A 98 -21.30 26.80 0.02
N ALA A 99 -20.73 26.51 1.21
CA ALA A 99 -20.43 27.56 2.19
C ALA A 99 -19.06 27.41 2.87
N ALA A 100 -17.98 27.48 2.07
CA ALA A 100 -16.65 27.83 2.58
C ALA A 100 -15.76 28.49 1.50
N GLN A 101 -16.31 29.46 0.75
CA GLN A 101 -15.46 30.48 0.13
C GLN A 101 -15.00 31.46 1.21
N LYS A 102 -13.91 31.11 1.92
CA LYS A 102 -13.06 32.11 2.56
C LYS A 102 -11.99 32.52 1.54
N PRO A 103 -11.75 33.82 1.31
CA PRO A 103 -10.67 34.24 0.43
C PRO A 103 -9.34 33.77 1.02
N ALA A 104 -8.53 33.15 0.19
CA ALA A 104 -7.19 32.70 0.53
C ALA A 104 -6.36 33.87 1.08
N SER A 105 -5.75 33.67 2.25
CA SER A 105 -4.64 34.50 2.71
C SER A 105 -3.43 34.26 1.78
N PRO A 106 -2.68 35.28 1.34
CA PRO A 106 -1.67 35.10 0.28
C PRO A 106 -0.37 34.37 0.67
N ASP A 107 -0.21 33.93 1.92
CA ASP A 107 1.10 33.54 2.48
C ASP A 107 1.23 32.08 2.96
N SER A 108 0.40 31.17 2.45
CA SER A 108 0.66 29.72 2.61
C SER A 108 1.28 29.18 1.31
N PRO A 109 2.44 28.52 1.33
CA PRO A 109 2.96 27.87 0.13
C PRO A 109 1.95 26.82 -0.30
N ALA A 110 1.36 26.99 -1.48
CA ALA A 110 0.63 25.94 -2.15
C ALA A 110 1.64 24.88 -2.56
N GLU A 111 1.93 23.94 -1.67
CA GLU A 111 2.53 22.67 -2.05
C GLU A 111 1.44 21.88 -2.77
N THR A 112 1.32 22.12 -4.07
CA THR A 112 0.76 21.15 -5.01
C THR A 112 1.62 19.89 -4.92
N THR A 113 1.27 18.96 -4.03
CA THR A 113 1.97 17.67 -3.94
C THR A 113 1.64 16.86 -5.18
N ASP A 114 2.56 16.94 -6.13
CA ASP A 114 2.56 16.44 -7.51
C ASP A 114 2.65 14.89 -7.63
N ALA A 115 2.24 14.14 -6.60
CA ALA A 115 2.50 12.70 -6.47
C ALA A 115 1.25 11.89 -6.13
N THR A 116 1.19 10.61 -6.55
CA THR A 116 0.24 9.62 -5.99
C THR A 116 0.27 9.72 -4.46
N PHE A 117 -0.90 9.67 -3.80
CA PHE A 117 -1.01 9.88 -2.35
C PHE A 117 -0.21 8.83 -1.57
N GLY A 118 1.05 9.13 -1.29
CA GLY A 118 2.05 8.26 -0.68
C GLY A 118 2.44 7.01 -1.47
N GLU A 119 1.67 6.55 -2.47
CA GLU A 119 1.97 5.29 -3.17
C GLU A 119 3.27 5.39 -3.97
N VAL A 120 4.17 4.45 -3.74
CA VAL A 120 5.47 4.33 -4.40
C VAL A 120 5.62 2.92 -4.94
N LYS A 121 5.79 2.82 -6.26
CA LYS A 121 6.16 1.56 -6.93
C LYS A 121 7.65 1.34 -6.83
N VAL A 122 8.03 0.16 -6.36
CA VAL A 122 9.41 -0.28 -6.23
C VAL A 122 9.69 -1.28 -7.34
N LEU A 123 10.68 -0.97 -8.17
CA LEU A 123 11.21 -1.87 -9.19
C LEU A 123 12.65 -2.23 -8.84
N LEU A 124 13.01 -3.49 -9.06
CA LEU A 124 14.33 -4.00 -8.75
C LEU A 124 15.01 -4.49 -10.03
N GLN A 125 16.17 -3.93 -10.33
CA GLN A 125 17.02 -4.38 -11.42
C GLN A 125 17.88 -5.55 -10.94
N HIS A 126 17.94 -6.62 -11.72
CA HIS A 126 18.71 -7.82 -11.41
C HIS A 126 19.63 -8.22 -12.57
N PHE A 127 20.63 -9.02 -12.25
CA PHE A 127 21.41 -9.81 -13.21
C PHE A 127 21.46 -11.26 -12.71
N ARG A 128 20.82 -12.19 -13.44
CA ARG A 128 20.75 -13.62 -13.09
C ARG A 128 20.41 -13.86 -11.60
N GLY A 129 19.42 -13.12 -11.07
CA GLY A 129 18.99 -13.19 -9.67
C GLY A 129 19.78 -12.32 -8.68
N ILE A 130 20.94 -11.77 -9.05
CA ILE A 130 21.71 -10.84 -8.22
C ILE A 130 21.08 -9.43 -8.34
N PRO A 131 20.57 -8.83 -7.26
CA PRO A 131 19.99 -7.51 -7.33
C PRO A 131 21.09 -6.45 -7.46
N LEU A 132 20.83 -5.38 -8.20
CA LEU A 132 21.83 -4.37 -8.56
C LEU A 132 21.40 -2.93 -8.24
N GLN A 133 20.15 -2.59 -8.52
CA GLN A 133 19.67 -1.22 -8.41
C GLN A 133 18.19 -1.22 -8.08
N VAL A 134 17.82 -0.42 -7.08
CA VAL A 134 16.44 -0.11 -6.76
C VAL A 134 16.02 1.12 -7.52
N ARG A 135 14.83 1.07 -8.12
CA ARG A 135 14.16 2.20 -8.75
C ARG A 135 12.80 2.38 -8.12
N VAL A 136 12.47 3.59 -7.73
CA VAL A 136 11.18 3.93 -7.14
C VAL A 136 10.49 5.00 -7.97
N THR A 137 9.16 4.90 -8.11
CA THR A 137 8.37 5.92 -8.79
C THR A 137 7.01 6.09 -8.14
N ASN A 138 6.56 7.34 -8.03
CA ASN A 138 5.19 7.70 -7.66
C ASN A 138 4.37 8.09 -8.91
N GLY A 139 4.82 7.71 -10.11
CA GLY A 139 4.19 8.02 -11.39
C GLY A 139 4.46 9.44 -11.93
N ALA A 140 4.88 10.40 -11.10
CA ALA A 140 5.29 11.74 -11.54
C ALA A 140 6.82 11.91 -11.51
N GLU A 141 7.45 11.39 -10.45
CA GLU A 141 8.89 11.39 -10.24
C GLU A 141 9.43 9.95 -10.21
N GLU A 142 10.71 9.82 -10.55
CA GLU A 142 11.46 8.57 -10.47
C GLU A 142 12.79 8.84 -9.76
N ARG A 143 13.14 7.98 -8.80
CA ARG A 143 14.46 7.97 -8.16
C ARG A 143 15.06 6.58 -8.25
N ARG A 144 16.39 6.51 -8.20
CA ARG A 144 17.13 5.25 -8.26
C ARG A 144 18.36 5.29 -7.39
N ALA A 145 18.68 4.17 -6.77
CA ALA A 145 19.89 3.98 -5.99
C ALA A 145 20.51 2.62 -6.34
N ALA A 146 21.83 2.61 -6.54
CA ALA A 146 22.57 1.36 -6.65
C ALA A 146 22.61 0.68 -5.27
N LEU A 147 22.57 -0.65 -5.26
CA LEU A 147 22.89 -1.40 -4.05
C LEU A 147 24.39 -1.28 -3.72
N PRO A 148 24.80 -1.57 -2.48
CA PRO A 148 26.20 -1.50 -2.07
C PRO A 148 27.15 -2.26 -2.99
N GLN A 149 28.41 -1.84 -3.04
CA GLN A 149 29.40 -2.32 -4.02
C GLN A 149 29.55 -3.85 -4.09
N ARG A 150 29.34 -4.55 -2.96
CA ARG A 150 29.36 -6.01 -2.90
C ARG A 150 28.41 -6.70 -3.89
N PHE A 151 27.27 -6.08 -4.20
CA PHE A 151 26.30 -6.59 -5.18
C PHE A 151 26.80 -6.45 -6.62
N SER A 152 27.43 -5.30 -6.95
CA SER A 152 28.05 -5.13 -8.26
C SER A 152 29.25 -6.06 -8.45
N ASP A 153 30.06 -6.25 -7.41
CA ASP A 153 31.20 -7.17 -7.44
C ASP A 153 30.72 -8.62 -7.60
N ALA A 154 29.64 -9.00 -6.92
CA ALA A 154 28.99 -10.31 -7.09
C ALA A 154 28.50 -10.51 -8.53
N ALA A 155 27.82 -9.52 -9.12
CA ALA A 155 27.37 -9.63 -10.51
C ALA A 155 28.52 -9.72 -11.51
N ILE A 156 29.63 -9.00 -11.29
CA ILE A 156 30.84 -9.10 -12.13
C ILE A 156 31.44 -10.50 -12.03
N ARG A 157 31.53 -11.07 -10.82
CA ARG A 157 32.02 -12.43 -10.61
C ARG A 157 31.11 -13.48 -11.26
N GLY A 158 29.80 -13.40 -11.05
CA GLY A 158 28.83 -14.30 -11.67
C GLY A 158 28.75 -14.17 -13.20
N ALA A 159 29.17 -13.03 -13.74
CA ALA A 159 29.29 -12.78 -15.17
C ALA A 159 30.60 -13.31 -15.79
N ALA A 160 31.50 -13.96 -15.04
CA ALA A 160 32.77 -14.46 -15.58
C ALA A 160 32.59 -15.39 -16.80
N ALA A 161 31.43 -16.03 -16.94
CA ALA A 161 31.04 -16.86 -18.09
C ALA A 161 30.14 -16.15 -19.14
N ALA A 162 29.74 -14.90 -18.92
CA ALA A 162 28.76 -14.17 -19.72
C ALA A 162 29.41 -13.09 -20.61
N PRO A 163 29.24 -13.13 -21.94
CA PRO A 163 29.91 -12.18 -22.83
C PRO A 163 29.34 -10.76 -22.77
N ASN A 164 28.17 -10.50 -22.14
CA ASN A 164 27.57 -9.16 -22.03
C ASN A 164 26.60 -9.00 -20.83
N LEU A 165 27.10 -8.61 -19.66
CA LEU A 165 26.30 -8.35 -18.44
C LEU A 165 25.11 -7.39 -18.67
N ILE A 166 25.26 -6.37 -19.51
CA ILE A 166 24.22 -5.35 -19.75
C ILE A 166 22.97 -5.94 -20.43
N LYS A 167 23.13 -6.93 -21.31
CA LYS A 167 22.02 -7.48 -22.11
C LYS A 167 21.11 -8.42 -21.31
N GLU A 168 21.61 -8.93 -20.18
CA GLU A 168 20.91 -9.92 -19.35
C GLU A 168 20.32 -9.31 -18.07
N ARG A 169 20.27 -7.97 -17.98
CA ARG A 169 19.60 -7.29 -16.87
C ARG A 169 18.10 -7.30 -17.06
N SER A 170 17.37 -7.73 -16.04
CA SER A 170 15.91 -7.57 -15.96
C SER A 170 15.57 -6.41 -15.02
N LEU A 171 14.38 -5.85 -15.20
CA LEU A 171 13.80 -4.87 -14.29
C LEU A 171 12.38 -5.32 -13.97
N ASP A 172 12.18 -5.71 -12.72
CA ASP A 172 10.99 -6.42 -12.30
C ASP A 172 10.20 -5.57 -11.29
N ASP A 173 8.87 -5.64 -11.35
CA ASP A 173 7.98 -5.04 -10.35
C ASP A 173 8.18 -5.78 -9.02
N TRP A 174 8.77 -5.09 -8.04
CA TRP A 174 9.20 -5.70 -6.80
C TRP A 174 8.14 -5.56 -5.70
N ASP A 175 7.70 -4.34 -5.42
CA ASP A 175 6.73 -4.08 -4.35
C ASP A 175 5.99 -2.75 -4.55
N THR A 176 4.91 -2.54 -3.80
CA THR A 176 4.24 -1.24 -3.65
C THR A 176 4.32 -0.81 -2.20
N ARG A 177 4.99 0.32 -1.94
CA ARG A 177 5.17 0.91 -0.62
C ARG A 177 4.38 2.21 -0.53
N TYR A 178 4.22 2.73 0.67
CA TYR A 178 3.57 4.02 0.89
C TYR A 178 4.43 4.90 1.80
N GLY A 179 4.73 6.11 1.33
CA GLY A 179 5.59 7.06 2.02
C GLY A 179 6.20 8.08 1.07
N GLU A 180 7.18 8.82 1.56
CA GLU A 180 7.96 9.72 0.73
C GLU A 180 8.90 8.93 -0.19
N LEU A 181 9.06 9.39 -1.44
CA LEU A 181 9.78 8.65 -2.48
C LEU A 181 11.23 8.33 -2.08
N GLN A 182 11.91 9.28 -1.44
CA GLN A 182 13.29 9.10 -0.98
C GLN A 182 13.37 8.14 0.21
N ASP A 183 12.48 8.29 1.20
CA ASP A 183 12.46 7.43 2.39
C ASP A 183 12.21 5.97 2.01
N VAL A 184 11.27 5.73 1.09
CA VAL A 184 10.99 4.38 0.56
C VAL A 184 12.21 3.81 -0.17
N LEU A 185 12.91 4.62 -0.98
CA LEU A 185 14.13 4.17 -1.67
C LEU A 185 15.20 3.74 -0.67
N ASP A 186 15.45 4.57 0.35
CA ASP A 186 16.48 4.32 1.36
C ASP A 186 16.12 3.12 2.25
N GLU A 187 14.84 2.96 2.61
CA GLU A 187 14.33 1.79 3.32
C GLU A 187 14.55 0.50 2.51
N VAL A 188 14.12 0.46 1.24
CA VAL A 188 14.25 -0.73 0.40
C VAL A 188 15.70 -1.10 0.15
N VAL A 189 16.59 -0.11 -0.09
CA VAL A 189 18.03 -0.38 -0.24
C VAL A 189 18.60 -0.99 1.03
N GLN A 190 18.25 -0.45 2.20
CA GLN A 190 18.69 -1.00 3.49
C GLN A 190 18.13 -2.41 3.75
N GLU A 191 16.87 -2.66 3.40
CA GLU A 191 16.24 -3.98 3.50
C GLU A 191 16.96 -5.01 2.62
N LEU A 192 17.22 -4.68 1.36
CA LEU A 192 17.91 -5.59 0.44
C LEU A 192 19.37 -5.79 0.87
N ASP A 193 20.06 -4.76 1.34
CA ASP A 193 21.41 -4.93 1.87
C ASP A 193 21.43 -5.80 3.14
N ALA A 194 20.41 -5.72 3.97
CA ALA A 194 20.32 -6.59 5.15
C ALA A 194 19.89 -8.02 4.80
N ALA A 195 18.94 -8.18 3.88
CA ALA A 195 18.34 -9.45 3.48
C ALA A 195 19.33 -10.41 2.82
N TYR A 196 20.34 -9.89 2.09
CA TYR A 196 21.31 -10.69 1.36
C TYR A 196 22.63 -10.73 2.12
N SER A 197 22.87 -11.75 2.92
CA SER A 197 24.17 -11.99 3.56
C SER A 197 25.25 -12.28 2.52
N ASP A 198 26.52 -12.15 2.91
CA ASP A 198 27.64 -12.48 2.01
C ASP A 198 27.59 -13.95 1.57
N GLU A 199 27.15 -14.86 2.44
CA GLU A 199 26.95 -16.27 2.10
C GLU A 199 25.87 -16.45 1.02
N GLN A 200 24.77 -15.70 1.10
CA GLN A 200 23.71 -15.75 0.08
C GLN A 200 24.19 -15.16 -1.25
N LEU A 201 24.97 -14.07 -1.22
CA LEU A 201 25.58 -13.53 -2.43
C LEU A 201 26.51 -14.54 -3.10
N GLU A 202 27.36 -15.25 -2.34
CA GLU A 202 28.22 -16.30 -2.91
C GLU A 202 27.41 -17.42 -3.58
N ARG A 203 26.28 -17.82 -3.00
CA ARG A 203 25.37 -18.80 -3.64
C ARG A 203 24.78 -18.26 -4.94
N LEU A 204 24.35 -16.99 -4.96
CA LEU A 204 23.84 -16.35 -6.17
C LEU A 204 24.91 -16.21 -7.26
N ILE A 205 26.17 -15.96 -6.89
CA ILE A 205 27.30 -15.96 -7.83
C ILE A 205 27.44 -17.34 -8.47
N ALA A 206 27.48 -18.40 -7.67
CA ALA A 206 27.62 -19.77 -8.16
C ALA A 206 26.44 -20.21 -9.05
N GLN A 207 25.23 -19.72 -8.79
CA GLN A 207 24.05 -19.93 -9.65
C GLN A 207 24.16 -19.12 -10.95
N ALA A 208 24.54 -17.84 -10.86
CA ALA A 208 24.69 -16.97 -12.02
C ALA A 208 25.75 -17.50 -13.01
N GLU A 209 26.81 -18.16 -12.53
CA GLU A 209 27.81 -18.81 -13.39
C GLU A 209 27.23 -19.97 -14.22
N GLN A 210 26.17 -20.64 -13.73
CA GLN A 210 25.55 -21.79 -14.40
C GLN A 210 24.62 -21.40 -15.56
N GLY A 211 24.24 -20.12 -15.66
CA GLY A 211 23.40 -19.61 -16.74
C GLY A 211 22.29 -18.67 -16.25
N PRO A 212 21.44 -18.16 -17.15
CA PRO A 212 20.25 -17.40 -16.76
C PRO A 212 19.35 -18.30 -15.91
N ALA A 213 18.92 -17.76 -14.77
CA ALA A 213 18.00 -18.47 -13.89
C ALA A 213 16.60 -18.52 -14.53
N GLU A 214 16.05 -19.73 -14.70
CA GLU A 214 14.66 -19.94 -15.11
C GLU A 214 13.77 -19.98 -13.85
N GLY A 215 12.79 -19.08 -13.74
CA GLY A 215 11.87 -19.00 -12.61
C GLY A 215 11.53 -17.57 -12.20
N ASP A 216 10.62 -17.41 -11.23
CA ASP A 216 10.32 -16.10 -10.65
C ASP A 216 11.54 -15.59 -9.88
N VAL A 217 11.95 -14.34 -10.12
CA VAL A 217 13.14 -13.72 -9.51
C VAL A 217 13.02 -13.68 -7.98
N LYS A 218 11.80 -13.53 -7.43
CA LYS A 218 11.55 -13.57 -5.99
C LYS A 218 11.73 -14.97 -5.43
N GLU A 219 11.29 -16.00 -6.15
CA GLU A 219 11.49 -17.39 -5.75
C GLU A 219 12.98 -17.77 -5.78
N LEU A 220 13.71 -17.30 -6.79
CA LEU A 220 15.16 -17.49 -6.88
C LEU A 220 15.89 -16.79 -5.73
N ALA A 221 15.54 -15.54 -5.42
CA ALA A 221 16.04 -14.82 -4.25
C ALA A 221 15.69 -15.50 -2.92
N ALA A 222 14.54 -16.16 -2.83
CA ALA A 222 14.12 -16.91 -1.65
C ALA A 222 14.77 -18.30 -1.54
N SER A 223 15.04 -18.97 -2.66
CA SER A 223 15.58 -20.34 -2.73
C SER A 223 16.97 -20.50 -2.11
N GLY A 224 17.74 -19.39 -2.03
CA GLY A 224 19.05 -19.34 -1.39
C GLY A 224 19.02 -19.18 0.13
N ARG A 225 17.85 -19.00 0.74
CA ARG A 225 17.70 -18.72 2.18
C ARG A 225 17.56 -20.02 2.97
N THR A 226 18.49 -20.25 3.91
CA THR A 226 18.42 -21.42 4.80
C THR A 226 17.50 -21.10 5.96
N THR A 227 16.34 -21.76 6.09
CA THR A 227 15.46 -21.56 7.25
C THR A 227 16.23 -21.79 8.55
N LEU A 228 16.35 -20.74 9.36
CA LEU A 228 16.97 -20.82 10.68
C LEU A 228 16.02 -21.52 11.65
N SER A 229 16.58 -22.29 12.58
CA SER A 229 15.82 -22.77 13.72
C SER A 229 15.40 -21.60 14.63
N TYR A 230 14.42 -21.84 15.50
CA TYR A 230 14.00 -20.87 16.52
C TYR A 230 15.20 -20.38 17.36
N GLU A 231 16.01 -21.31 17.87
CA GLU A 231 17.17 -21.01 18.73
C GLU A 231 18.25 -20.21 17.99
N GLU A 232 18.52 -20.57 16.72
CA GLU A 232 19.48 -19.82 15.90
C GLU A 232 19.01 -18.41 15.61
N THR A 233 17.71 -18.25 15.34
CA THR A 233 17.09 -16.95 15.12
C THR A 233 17.14 -16.10 16.38
N GLU A 234 16.78 -16.66 17.53
CA GLU A 234 16.83 -15.97 18.82
C GLU A 234 18.24 -15.46 19.15
N ARG A 235 19.26 -16.27 18.86
CA ARG A 235 20.67 -15.91 19.01
C ARG A 235 21.05 -14.79 18.04
N LYS A 236 20.69 -14.91 16.74
CA LYS A 236 21.01 -13.88 15.74
C LYS A 236 20.29 -12.56 15.97
N LEU A 237 19.10 -12.55 16.58
CA LEU A 237 18.42 -11.33 17.01
C LEU A 237 19.16 -10.57 18.12
N GLN A 238 20.27 -11.09 18.65
CA GLN A 238 21.14 -10.39 19.61
C GLN A 238 22.42 -9.87 18.96
N ASP A 239 22.58 -10.06 17.65
CA ASP A 239 23.78 -9.63 16.94
C ASP A 239 23.92 -8.10 16.99
N PRO A 240 25.14 -7.56 17.25
CA PRO A 240 25.36 -6.12 17.25
C PRO A 240 25.07 -5.48 15.88
N ASP A 241 25.21 -6.22 14.78
CA ASP A 241 24.84 -5.75 13.45
C ASP A 241 23.35 -5.99 13.19
N TRP A 242 22.61 -4.90 13.05
CA TRP A 242 21.18 -4.94 12.76
C TRP A 242 20.85 -5.66 11.46
N LYS A 243 21.78 -5.72 10.48
CA LYS A 243 21.56 -6.47 9.24
C LYS A 243 21.43 -7.96 9.52
N GLN A 244 22.22 -8.50 10.45
CA GLN A 244 22.11 -9.89 10.88
C GLN A 244 20.79 -10.16 11.59
N ARG A 245 20.33 -9.20 12.41
CA ARG A 245 19.02 -9.28 13.08
C ARG A 245 17.86 -9.27 12.07
N TYR A 246 17.90 -8.35 11.11
CA TYR A 246 16.92 -8.27 10.02
C TYR A 246 16.89 -9.55 9.19
N ALA A 247 18.07 -10.01 8.71
CA ALA A 247 18.17 -11.22 7.90
C ALA A 247 17.65 -12.46 8.63
N ALA A 248 17.90 -12.55 9.95
CA ALA A 248 17.38 -13.63 10.77
C ALA A 248 15.85 -13.55 10.91
N LEU A 249 15.33 -12.35 11.17
CA LEU A 249 13.89 -12.12 11.27
C LEU A 249 13.17 -12.47 9.96
N GLU A 250 13.69 -12.04 8.80
CA GLU A 250 13.10 -12.29 7.46
C GLU A 250 12.97 -13.78 7.10
N GLN A 251 13.71 -14.65 7.78
CA GLN A 251 13.69 -16.10 7.56
C GLN A 251 12.65 -16.82 8.43
N ILE A 252 12.01 -16.10 9.35
CA ILE A 252 10.95 -16.62 10.20
C ILE A 252 9.68 -16.81 9.36
N LYS A 253 9.06 -17.97 9.54
CA LYS A 253 7.65 -18.15 9.17
C LYS A 253 6.77 -17.68 10.35
N PRO A 254 5.95 -16.63 10.20
CA PRO A 254 5.11 -16.14 11.28
C PRO A 254 4.18 -17.23 11.82
N SER A 255 4.20 -17.43 13.12
CA SER A 255 3.33 -18.35 13.88
C SER A 255 3.29 -17.95 15.36
N ASP A 256 2.34 -18.50 16.12
CA ASP A 256 2.31 -18.30 17.58
C ASP A 256 3.59 -18.76 18.29
N GLU A 257 4.24 -19.80 17.77
CA GLU A 257 5.54 -20.28 18.25
C GLU A 257 6.63 -19.21 18.08
N THR A 258 6.61 -18.48 16.97
CA THR A 258 7.63 -17.47 16.64
C THR A 258 7.27 -16.08 17.14
N LEU A 259 6.07 -15.88 17.69
CA LEU A 259 5.60 -14.63 18.27
C LEU A 259 6.63 -13.98 19.21
N PRO A 260 7.29 -14.69 20.15
CA PRO A 260 8.29 -14.07 21.02
C PRO A 260 9.48 -13.44 20.26
N LEU A 261 9.88 -14.02 19.12
CA LEU A 261 10.93 -13.48 18.25
C LEU A 261 10.45 -12.22 17.52
N LEU A 262 9.19 -12.20 17.09
CA LEU A 262 8.58 -10.99 16.50
C LEU A 262 8.50 -9.86 17.53
N LEU A 263 8.14 -10.17 18.78
CA LEU A 263 8.12 -9.19 19.87
C LEU A 263 9.49 -8.60 20.14
N LYS A 264 10.55 -9.41 20.10
CA LYS A 264 11.93 -8.93 20.20
C LYS A 264 12.28 -8.00 19.03
N GLY A 265 11.84 -8.35 17.81
CA GLY A 265 12.00 -7.50 16.63
C GLY A 265 11.28 -6.15 16.75
N LEU A 266 10.14 -6.08 17.43
CA LEU A 266 9.44 -4.81 17.73
C LEU A 266 10.22 -3.89 18.68
N GLU A 267 11.21 -4.39 19.42
CA GLU A 267 12.01 -3.60 20.35
C GLU A 267 13.35 -3.16 19.75
N ASP A 268 13.62 -3.52 18.49
CA ASP A 268 14.87 -3.23 17.82
C ASP A 268 15.11 -1.71 17.69
N GLU A 269 16.37 -1.28 17.80
CA GLU A 269 16.76 0.12 17.61
C GLU A 269 16.47 0.61 16.17
N ARG A 270 16.50 -0.28 15.18
CA ARG A 270 16.27 0.03 13.77
C ARG A 270 14.79 -0.09 13.42
N SER A 271 14.23 1.00 12.90
CA SER A 271 12.84 1.03 12.41
C SER A 271 12.55 -0.03 11.34
N THR A 272 13.53 -0.37 10.50
CA THR A 272 13.40 -1.39 9.45
C THR A 272 13.10 -2.77 10.03
N VAL A 273 13.78 -3.15 11.13
CA VAL A 273 13.52 -4.42 11.84
C VAL A 273 12.17 -4.39 12.54
N ARG A 274 11.85 -3.28 13.23
CA ARG A 274 10.54 -3.10 13.88
C ARG A 274 9.39 -3.16 12.87
N ARG A 275 9.58 -2.59 11.69
CA ARG A 275 8.58 -2.63 10.61
C ARG A 275 8.36 -4.05 10.10
N LEU A 276 9.43 -4.82 9.86
CA LEU A 276 9.32 -6.22 9.45
C LEU A 276 8.58 -7.06 10.51
N ALA A 277 8.93 -6.89 11.78
CA ALA A 277 8.20 -7.51 12.89
C ALA A 277 6.71 -7.14 12.89
N THR A 278 6.39 -5.87 12.62
CA THR A 278 5.00 -5.40 12.53
C THR A 278 4.24 -6.06 11.37
N VAL A 279 4.87 -6.21 10.19
CA VAL A 279 4.29 -6.95 9.05
C VAL A 279 3.96 -8.39 9.47
N TYR A 280 4.92 -9.09 10.08
CA TYR A 280 4.73 -10.49 10.48
C TYR A 280 3.71 -10.69 11.59
N LEU A 281 3.52 -9.72 12.48
CA LEU A 281 2.40 -9.73 13.43
C LEU A 281 1.05 -9.64 12.69
N GLY A 282 0.97 -8.84 11.62
CA GLY A 282 -0.20 -8.78 10.76
C GLY A 282 -0.47 -10.09 10.02
N ASP A 283 0.58 -10.80 9.60
CA ASP A 283 0.48 -12.10 8.91
C ASP A 283 -0.09 -13.21 9.79
N LEU A 284 0.01 -13.10 11.12
CA LEU A 284 -0.66 -14.00 12.06
C LEU A 284 -2.18 -13.91 11.94
N LYS A 285 -2.72 -12.72 11.66
CA LYS A 285 -4.17 -12.44 11.50
C LYS A 285 -5.03 -12.83 12.71
N GLU A 286 -4.44 -12.91 13.91
CA GLU A 286 -5.13 -13.31 15.14
C GLU A 286 -5.35 -12.12 16.10
N PRO A 287 -6.52 -12.00 16.76
CA PRO A 287 -6.81 -10.88 17.67
C PRO A 287 -5.83 -10.73 18.85
N HIS A 288 -5.17 -11.80 19.27
CA HIS A 288 -4.23 -11.73 20.39
C HIS A 288 -2.96 -10.90 20.06
N VAL A 289 -2.70 -10.59 18.79
CA VAL A 289 -1.57 -9.74 18.38
C VAL A 289 -1.86 -8.24 18.50
N LEU A 290 -3.13 -7.87 18.67
CA LEU A 290 -3.59 -6.48 18.68
C LEU A 290 -2.84 -5.58 19.68
N PRO A 291 -2.57 -5.99 20.94
CA PRO A 291 -1.81 -5.15 21.88
C PRO A 291 -0.42 -4.74 21.35
N TYR A 292 0.21 -5.61 20.57
CA TYR A 292 1.53 -5.34 19.98
C TYR A 292 1.43 -4.41 18.77
N LEU A 293 0.37 -4.55 17.97
CA LEU A 293 0.07 -3.62 16.88
C LEU A 293 -0.29 -2.22 17.42
N TYR A 294 -0.97 -2.12 18.56
CA TYR A 294 -1.23 -0.82 19.21
C TYR A 294 0.06 -0.14 19.68
N ARG A 295 1.06 -0.92 20.13
CA ARG A 295 2.40 -0.40 20.43
C ARG A 295 3.09 0.09 19.16
N ALA A 296 3.06 -0.69 18.07
CA ALA A 296 3.64 -0.29 16.79
C ALA A 296 2.97 0.95 16.18
N LEU A 297 1.67 1.15 16.42
CA LEU A 297 0.92 2.35 16.02
C LEU A 297 1.40 3.63 16.75
N ARG A 298 2.21 3.49 17.80
CA ARG A 298 2.81 4.61 18.56
C ARG A 298 4.33 4.70 18.36
N ASP A 299 4.89 4.00 17.36
CA ASP A 299 6.32 4.00 17.09
C ASP A 299 6.85 5.38 16.67
N SER A 300 8.12 5.65 16.98
CA SER A 300 8.82 6.85 16.52
C SER A 300 8.86 7.02 15.00
N SER A 301 8.91 5.92 14.25
CA SER A 301 8.93 5.91 12.78
C SER A 301 7.51 5.88 12.22
N SER A 302 7.19 6.84 11.36
CA SER A 302 5.92 6.87 10.63
C SER A 302 5.72 5.63 9.75
N SER A 303 6.80 5.06 9.19
CA SER A 303 6.76 3.84 8.38
C SER A 303 6.24 2.65 9.21
N VAL A 304 6.72 2.51 10.46
CA VAL A 304 6.22 1.48 11.41
C VAL A 304 4.77 1.75 11.80
N ARG A 305 4.41 2.99 12.17
CA ARG A 305 3.02 3.34 12.54
C ARG A 305 2.02 3.08 11.42
N ARG A 306 2.40 3.45 10.19
CA ARG A 306 1.60 3.20 8.99
C ARG A 306 1.42 1.70 8.76
N THR A 307 2.50 0.92 8.82
CA THR A 307 2.43 -0.55 8.71
C THR A 307 1.52 -1.13 9.79
N ALA A 308 1.57 -0.64 11.03
CA ALA A 308 0.64 -1.07 12.08
C ALA A 308 -0.83 -0.78 11.69
N GLY A 309 -1.12 0.43 11.21
CA GLY A 309 -2.45 0.78 10.69
C GLY A 309 -2.91 -0.12 9.54
N ASP A 310 -2.01 -0.43 8.60
CA ASP A 310 -2.30 -1.35 7.49
C ASP A 310 -2.69 -2.75 8.02
N THR A 311 -1.89 -3.30 8.93
CA THR A 311 -2.14 -4.62 9.53
C THR A 311 -3.43 -4.67 10.34
N LEU A 312 -3.76 -3.59 11.07
CA LEU A 312 -5.02 -3.47 11.81
C LEU A 312 -6.22 -3.43 10.85
N SER A 313 -6.11 -2.72 9.73
CA SER A 313 -7.11 -2.76 8.64
C SER A 313 -7.26 -4.15 8.05
N ASP A 314 -6.17 -4.87 7.81
CA ASP A 314 -6.23 -6.21 7.21
C ASP A 314 -6.90 -7.23 8.14
N ILE A 315 -6.58 -7.17 9.44
CA ILE A 315 -7.23 -7.98 10.49
C ILE A 315 -8.72 -7.60 10.58
N GLY A 316 -9.03 -6.30 10.60
CA GLY A 316 -10.40 -5.80 10.61
C GLY A 316 -11.18 -6.12 11.89
N ASP A 317 -10.49 -6.25 13.03
CA ASP A 317 -11.11 -6.48 14.33
C ASP A 317 -11.57 -5.15 14.97
N PRO A 318 -12.87 -4.97 15.25
CA PRO A 318 -13.41 -3.75 15.87
C PRO A 318 -12.74 -3.35 17.19
N ALA A 319 -12.10 -4.29 17.91
CA ALA A 319 -11.35 -3.97 19.13
C ALA A 319 -10.24 -2.93 18.91
N ALA A 320 -9.74 -2.76 17.68
CA ALA A 320 -8.74 -1.75 17.33
C ALA A 320 -9.31 -0.32 17.16
N GLN A 321 -10.62 -0.13 17.29
CA GLN A 321 -11.28 1.16 17.08
C GLN A 321 -10.69 2.30 17.89
N ASP A 322 -10.51 2.13 19.20
CA ASP A 322 -9.98 3.20 20.06
C ASP A 322 -8.54 3.59 19.68
N ALA A 323 -7.72 2.61 19.27
CA ALA A 323 -6.37 2.85 18.80
C ALA A 323 -6.38 3.64 17.48
N MET A 324 -7.28 3.29 16.56
CA MET A 324 -7.42 3.95 15.26
C MET A 324 -8.06 5.34 15.39
N ILE A 325 -8.97 5.57 16.34
CA ILE A 325 -9.45 6.90 16.72
C ILE A 325 -8.27 7.79 17.14
N GLY A 326 -7.35 7.27 17.96
CA GLY A 326 -6.13 8.00 18.31
C GLY A 326 -5.24 8.32 17.10
N ALA A 327 -5.13 7.39 16.15
CA ALA A 327 -4.32 7.55 14.95
C ALA A 327 -4.87 8.59 13.95
N LEU A 328 -6.14 9.04 14.08
CA LEU A 328 -6.65 10.20 13.34
C LEU A 328 -5.91 11.50 13.67
N GLN A 329 -5.15 11.55 14.77
CA GLN A 329 -4.39 12.73 15.18
C GLN A 329 -2.89 12.61 14.86
N ASP A 330 -2.48 11.58 14.10
CA ASP A 330 -1.07 11.37 13.78
C ASP A 330 -0.48 12.52 12.94
N SER A 331 0.77 12.89 13.23
CA SER A 331 1.54 13.83 12.41
C SER A 331 1.62 13.45 10.92
N ASN A 332 1.63 12.15 10.60
CA ASN A 332 1.78 11.64 9.25
C ASN A 332 0.40 11.41 8.60
N LYS A 333 0.19 12.04 7.44
CA LYS A 333 -1.08 11.98 6.69
C LYS A 333 -1.50 10.57 6.26
N LEU A 334 -0.55 9.68 5.96
CA LEU A 334 -0.85 8.31 5.56
C LEU A 334 -1.37 7.48 6.74
N VAL A 335 -0.87 7.74 7.95
CA VAL A 335 -1.38 7.11 9.18
C VAL A 335 -2.81 7.59 9.46
N ARG A 336 -3.07 8.89 9.37
CA ARG A 336 -4.43 9.44 9.53
C ARG A 336 -5.41 8.90 8.48
N TRP A 337 -4.99 8.81 7.22
CA TRP A 337 -5.80 8.23 6.16
C TRP A 337 -6.15 6.77 6.46
N ARG A 338 -5.17 5.96 6.89
CA ARG A 338 -5.39 4.56 7.26
C ARG A 338 -6.34 4.43 8.46
N ALA A 339 -6.22 5.31 9.44
CA ALA A 339 -7.15 5.40 10.57
C ALA A 339 -8.59 5.66 10.12
N ALA A 340 -8.81 6.68 9.28
CA ALA A 340 -10.13 7.00 8.74
C ALA A 340 -10.70 5.84 7.89
N ARG A 341 -9.84 5.14 7.15
CA ARG A 341 -10.23 3.96 6.37
C ARG A 341 -10.67 2.79 7.24
N PHE A 342 -9.93 2.47 8.29
CA PHE A 342 -10.33 1.44 9.24
C PHE A 342 -11.69 1.76 9.88
N LEU A 343 -11.91 3.01 10.29
CA LEU A 343 -13.16 3.42 10.92
C LEU A 343 -14.34 3.37 9.93
N TYR A 344 -14.10 3.66 8.64
CA TYR A 344 -15.06 3.38 7.57
C TYR A 344 -15.38 1.88 7.45
N GLU A 345 -14.36 1.01 7.54
CA GLU A 345 -14.53 -0.44 7.40
C GLU A 345 -15.34 -1.05 8.56
N VAL A 346 -15.05 -0.60 9.79
CA VAL A 346 -15.74 -1.01 11.03
C VAL A 346 -17.14 -0.43 11.11
N GLY A 347 -17.34 0.85 10.77
CA GLY A 347 -18.66 1.46 10.68
C GLY A 347 -19.40 1.62 12.02
N ASP A 348 -18.68 1.77 13.14
CA ASP A 348 -19.27 1.90 14.47
C ASP A 348 -19.54 3.37 14.86
N GLU A 349 -20.67 3.62 15.55
CA GLU A 349 -21.09 4.96 15.96
C GLU A 349 -20.14 5.62 16.98
N GLY A 350 -19.39 4.83 17.74
CA GLY A 350 -18.40 5.33 18.70
C GLY A 350 -17.29 6.18 18.06
N ALA A 351 -17.07 6.02 16.74
CA ALA A 351 -16.08 6.80 16.00
C ALA A 351 -16.57 8.19 15.56
N ILE A 352 -17.88 8.48 15.58
CA ILE A 352 -18.47 9.70 14.98
C ILE A 352 -17.84 10.98 15.53
N GLN A 353 -17.66 11.09 16.85
CA GLN A 353 -17.11 12.30 17.45
C GLN A 353 -15.67 12.57 16.99
N ALA A 354 -14.85 11.52 16.92
CA ALA A 354 -13.46 11.63 16.48
C ALA A 354 -13.37 11.94 14.97
N LEU A 355 -14.21 11.30 14.16
CA LEU A 355 -14.31 11.57 12.73
C LEU A 355 -14.74 13.02 12.46
N ARG A 356 -15.73 13.54 13.20
CA ARG A 356 -16.13 14.97 13.10
C ARG A 356 -14.99 15.92 13.46
N ALA A 357 -14.17 15.57 14.46
CA ALA A 357 -12.99 16.37 14.80
C ALA A 357 -11.91 16.35 13.69
N ALA A 358 -11.85 15.29 12.88
CA ALA A 358 -10.91 15.12 11.78
C ALA A 358 -11.47 15.54 10.40
N GLN A 359 -12.72 16.00 10.31
CA GLN A 359 -13.40 16.28 9.02
C GLN A 359 -12.73 17.40 8.21
N ASP A 360 -12.05 18.31 8.90
CA ASP A 360 -11.34 19.46 8.34
C ASP A 360 -9.81 19.24 8.28
N ASP A 361 -9.37 17.97 8.22
CA ASP A 361 -7.94 17.61 8.05
C ASP A 361 -7.27 18.44 6.95
N PRO A 362 -6.00 18.87 7.08
CA PRO A 362 -5.35 19.63 6.01
C PRO A 362 -5.23 18.85 4.69
N GLU A 363 -5.17 17.52 4.75
CA GLU A 363 -4.99 16.68 3.58
C GLU A 363 -6.32 16.25 2.98
N PHE A 364 -6.51 16.48 1.67
CA PHE A 364 -7.77 16.20 0.99
C PHE A 364 -8.17 14.73 1.09
N GLU A 365 -7.26 13.80 0.86
CA GLU A 365 -7.51 12.36 0.91
C GLU A 365 -7.98 11.93 2.29
N VAL A 366 -7.44 12.52 3.35
CA VAL A 366 -7.86 12.25 4.73
C VAL A 366 -9.27 12.80 4.96
N ARG A 367 -9.55 14.07 4.62
CA ARG A 367 -10.90 14.65 4.75
C ARG A 367 -11.95 13.84 4.00
N MET A 368 -11.64 13.45 2.78
CA MET A 368 -12.53 12.64 1.94
C MET A 368 -12.81 11.31 2.63
N GLN A 369 -11.77 10.58 3.06
CA GLN A 369 -11.93 9.31 3.75
C GLN A 369 -12.73 9.43 5.04
N VAL A 370 -12.53 10.50 5.82
CA VAL A 370 -13.30 10.81 7.04
C VAL A 370 -14.77 11.09 6.72
N ARG A 371 -15.07 11.88 5.69
CA ARG A 371 -16.44 12.16 5.27
C ARG A 371 -17.16 10.89 4.82
N MET A 372 -16.49 10.04 4.04
CA MET A 372 -17.06 8.75 3.64
C MET A 372 -17.36 7.86 4.87
N ALA A 373 -16.51 7.87 5.89
CA ALA A 373 -16.76 7.16 7.15
C ALA A 373 -18.00 7.71 7.87
N LEU A 374 -18.11 9.04 8.00
CA LEU A 374 -19.28 9.70 8.61
C LEU A 374 -20.57 9.39 7.85
N GLU A 375 -20.59 9.58 6.53
CA GLU A 375 -21.75 9.30 5.68
C GLU A 375 -22.23 7.86 5.82
N ARG A 376 -21.29 6.90 5.87
CA ARG A 376 -21.59 5.49 6.07
C ARG A 376 -22.27 5.24 7.42
N ILE A 377 -21.62 5.69 8.49
CA ILE A 377 -22.03 5.42 9.88
C ILE A 377 -23.38 6.11 10.15
N GLU A 378 -23.49 7.39 9.83
CA GLU A 378 -24.72 8.17 10.04
C GLU A 378 -25.86 7.73 9.09
N GLY A 379 -25.51 7.17 7.94
CA GLY A 379 -26.46 6.53 7.02
C GLY A 379 -26.96 5.16 7.49
N GLY A 380 -26.46 4.63 8.62
CA GLY A 380 -26.88 3.34 9.18
C GLY A 380 -26.42 2.13 8.37
N GLN A 381 -25.38 2.28 7.54
CA GLN A 381 -24.85 1.19 6.74
C GLN A 381 -24.03 0.22 7.62
N ALA A 382 -24.29 -1.09 7.49
CA ALA A 382 -23.56 -2.11 8.24
C ALA A 382 -22.05 -2.08 7.96
N ALA A 383 -21.21 -2.61 8.84
CA ALA A 383 -19.77 -2.78 8.60
C ALA A 383 -19.50 -3.51 7.27
N VAL A 384 -18.64 -2.96 6.41
CA VAL A 384 -18.18 -3.68 5.20
C VAL A 384 -17.13 -4.73 5.55
N GLY A 385 -16.40 -4.53 6.66
CA GLY A 385 -15.26 -5.37 7.03
C GLY A 385 -14.03 -5.08 6.17
N SER A 386 -12.90 -5.69 6.52
CA SER A 386 -11.65 -5.54 5.76
C SER A 386 -11.78 -6.10 4.34
N VAL A 387 -10.90 -5.69 3.42
CA VAL A 387 -10.91 -6.25 2.07
C VAL A 387 -10.70 -7.76 2.07
N TRP A 388 -9.88 -8.28 2.97
CA TRP A 388 -9.73 -9.72 3.15
C TRP A 388 -11.03 -10.40 3.58
N GLN A 389 -11.76 -9.84 4.54
CA GLN A 389 -13.07 -10.36 4.96
C GLN A 389 -14.08 -10.31 3.81
N GLN A 390 -14.06 -9.25 3.00
CA GLN A 390 -14.91 -9.12 1.82
C GLN A 390 -14.56 -10.15 0.73
N MET A 391 -13.27 -10.38 0.47
CA MET A 391 -12.80 -11.40 -0.48
C MET A 391 -13.15 -12.81 -0.01
N ALA A 392 -13.00 -13.12 1.28
CA ALA A 392 -13.35 -14.42 1.85
C ALA A 392 -14.85 -14.72 1.71
N ARG A 393 -15.72 -13.78 2.11
CA ARG A 393 -17.18 -13.89 1.94
C ARG A 393 -17.58 -14.06 0.48
N ARG A 394 -16.84 -13.46 -0.46
CA ARG A 394 -17.11 -13.60 -1.90
C ARG A 394 -16.80 -15.01 -2.39
N ASN A 395 -15.73 -15.63 -1.90
CA ASN A 395 -15.35 -16.99 -2.28
C ASN A 395 -16.26 -18.07 -1.67
N GLU A 396 -16.86 -17.81 -0.51
CA GLU A 396 -17.83 -18.71 0.16
C GLU A 396 -19.21 -18.72 -0.51
N ASN A 397 -19.54 -17.68 -1.26
CA ASN A 397 -20.82 -17.54 -1.98
C ASN A 397 -20.76 -18.02 -3.45
N VAL A 398 -19.75 -18.82 -3.81
CA VAL A 398 -19.56 -19.42 -5.15
C VAL A 398 -19.95 -20.90 -5.15
#